data_AF-A0A2G8ITM6-F1
#
_entry.id   AF-A0A2G8ITM6-F1
#
_cell.length_a   1.000
_cell.length_b   1.000
_cell.length_c   1.000
_cell.angle_alpha   90.00
_cell.angle_beta   90.00
_cell.angle_gamma   90.00
#
_symmetry.space_group_name_H-M   'P 1'
#
loop_
_entity.id
_entity.type
_entity.pdbx_description
1 polymer ?
#
loop_
_entity_poly.entity_id
_entity_poly.type
_entity_poly.pdbx_seq_one_letter_code
_entity_poly.pdbx_strand_id
1 'polypeptide(L)'
;MIKVFPKVLFVLAWVLLAVGILTNIESTIHYNATQFVMEGETAKPIRLMEIVRDITSPIFNSAVLIAISYILQLMIDRKTSA
;
A
#
# COMPACT_ATOMS: atom_id res chain seq x y z
N MET A 1 -0.42 13.50 -24.10
CA MET A 1 -0.03 12.28 -23.37
C MET A 1 0.94 12.54 -22.21
N ILE A 2 2.11 13.15 -22.44
CA ILE A 2 3.16 13.33 -21.40
C ILE A 2 2.68 14.05 -20.13
N LYS A 3 1.89 15.13 -20.25
CA LYS A 3 1.36 15.88 -19.10
C LYS A 3 0.27 15.15 -18.29
N VAL A 4 -0.31 14.08 -18.83
CA VAL A 4 -1.38 13.30 -18.17
C VAL A 4 -0.80 12.15 -17.35
N PHE A 5 0.37 11.66 -17.76
CA PHE A 5 1.02 10.50 -17.16
C PHE A 5 1.33 10.63 -15.66
N PRO A 6 1.86 11.76 -15.14
CA PRO A 6 2.06 11.94 -13.71
C PRO A 6 0.74 11.86 -12.91
N LYS A 7 -0.32 12.49 -13.42
CA LYS A 7 -1.64 12.45 -12.75
C LYS A 7 -2.18 11.03 -12.66
N VAL A 8 -2.03 10.22 -13.71
CA VAL A 8 -2.45 8.81 -13.72
C VAL A 8 -1.63 7.99 -12.70
N LEU A 9 -0.31 8.20 -12.65
CA LEU A 9 0.57 7.58 -11.65
C LEU A 9 0.16 7.93 -10.21
N PHE A 10 -0.16 9.19 -9.97
CA PHE A 10 -0.63 9.65 -8.66
C PHE A 10 -1.93 8.95 -8.24
N VAL A 11 -2.92 8.87 -9.14
CA VAL A 11 -4.19 8.19 -8.86
C VAL A 11 -3.98 6.70 -8.64
N LEU A 12 -3.16 6.04 -9.47
CA LEU A 12 -2.83 4.62 -9.32
C LEU A 12 -2.16 4.32 -7.97
N ALA A 13 -1.30 5.22 -7.48
CA ALA A 13 -0.67 5.06 -6.17
C ALA A 13 -1.70 5.03 -5.03
N TRP A 14 -2.72 5.90 -5.07
CA TRP A 14 -3.81 5.90 -4.09
C TRP A 14 -4.68 4.66 -4.16
N VAL A 15 -4.95 4.16 -5.37
CA VAL A 15 -5.70 2.91 -5.56
C VAL A 15 -4.93 1.72 -4.99
N LEU A 16 -3.63 1.62 -5.30
CA LEU A 16 -2.77 0.55 -4.79
C LEU A 16 -2.67 0.59 -3.26
N LEU A 17 -2.59 1.78 -2.68
CA LEU A 17 -2.61 1.96 -1.23
C LEU A 17 -3.90 1.42 -0.62
N ALA A 18 -5.05 1.85 -1.15
CA ALA A 18 -6.36 1.45 -0.65
C ALA A 18 -6.58 -0.06 -0.76
N VAL A 19 -6.27 -0.64 -1.93
CA VAL A 19 -6.38 -2.09 -2.15
C VAL A 19 -5.46 -2.85 -1.19
N GLY A 20 -4.19 -2.44 -1.08
CA GLY A 20 -3.23 -3.10 -0.21
C GLY A 20 -3.63 -3.04 1.27
N ILE A 21 -4.18 -1.93 1.76
CA ILE A 21 -4.67 -1.86 3.14
C ILE A 21 -5.88 -2.78 3.33
N LEU A 22 -6.86 -2.74 2.42
CA LEU A 22 -8.09 -3.52 2.52
C LEU A 22 -7.82 -5.03 2.51
N THR A 23 -6.96 -5.51 1.60
CA THR A 23 -6.63 -6.94 1.51
C THR A 23 -5.93 -7.46 2.76
N ASN A 24 -5.14 -6.62 3.43
CA ASN A 24 -4.42 -7.02 4.65
C ASN A 24 -5.28 -6.95 5.90
N ILE A 25 -6.27 -6.05 5.95
CA ILE A 25 -7.32 -6.08 6.97
C ILE A 25 -8.14 -7.36 6.83
N GLU A 26 -8.56 -7.71 5.60
CA GLU A 26 -9.34 -8.92 5.33
C GLU A 26 -8.57 -10.19 5.72
N SER A 27 -7.29 -10.30 5.33
CA SER A 27 -6.46 -11.46 5.70
C SER A 27 -6.32 -11.58 7.22
N THR A 28 -6.11 -10.46 7.92
CA THR A 28 -5.99 -10.42 9.37
C THR A 28 -7.27 -10.92 10.05
N ILE A 29 -8.44 -10.44 9.62
CA ILE A 29 -9.73 -10.85 10.17
C ILE A 29 -9.96 -12.34 9.89
N HIS A 30 -9.67 -12.81 8.67
CA HIS A 30 -9.82 -14.20 8.29
C HIS A 30 -8.94 -15.12 9.15
N TYR A 31 -7.65 -14.79 9.29
CA TYR A 31 -6.72 -15.55 10.12
C TYR A 31 -7.17 -15.66 11.57
N ASN A 32 -7.68 -14.56 12.14
CA ASN A 32 -8.16 -14.53 13.51
C ASN A 32 -9.44 -15.38 13.69
N ALA A 33 -10.33 -15.38 12.69
CA ALA A 33 -11.57 -16.15 12.72
C ALA A 33 -11.35 -17.66 12.50
N THR A 34 -10.35 -18.04 11.72
CA THR A 34 -10.04 -19.45 11.41
C THR A 34 -8.98 -20.04 12.32
N GLN A 35 -8.47 -19.28 13.29
CA GLN A 35 -7.42 -19.76 14.18
C GLN A 35 -7.99 -20.82 15.13
N PHE A 36 -7.70 -22.09 14.82
CA PHE A 36 -8.00 -23.19 15.73
C PHE A 36 -7.11 -23.08 16.98
N VAL A 37 -7.73 -23.15 18.15
CA VAL A 37 -7.06 -23.21 19.45
C VAL A 37 -7.45 -24.54 20.08
N MET A 38 -6.47 -25.41 20.35
CA MET A 38 -6.73 -26.67 21.04
C MET A 38 -7.23 -26.39 22.47
N GLU A 39 -8.10 -27.26 23.01
CA GLU A 39 -8.54 -27.15 24.39
C GLU A 39 -7.34 -27.15 25.34
N GLY A 40 -7.22 -26.09 26.15
CA GLY A 40 -6.11 -25.90 27.10
C GLY A 40 -4.93 -25.08 26.55
N GLU A 41 -4.89 -24.76 25.25
CA GLU A 41 -3.89 -23.85 24.68
C GLU A 41 -4.39 -22.40 24.67
N THR A 42 -3.48 -21.44 24.80
CA THR A 42 -3.78 -20.03 24.57
C THR A 42 -3.66 -19.71 23.08
N ALA A 43 -4.58 -18.88 22.56
CA ALA A 43 -4.52 -18.43 21.18
C ALA A 43 -3.12 -17.86 20.88
N LYS A 44 -2.46 -18.37 19.83
CA LYS A 44 -1.17 -17.81 19.40
C LYS A 44 -1.37 -16.31 19.13
N PRO A 45 -0.50 -15.44 19.69
CA PRO A 45 -0.66 -14.01 19.55
C PRO A 45 -0.73 -13.64 18.08
N ILE A 46 -1.62 -12.70 17.76
CA ILE A 46 -1.76 -12.06 16.46
C ILE A 46 -0.35 -11.78 15.91
N ARG A 47 -0.09 -12.14 14.64
CA ARG A 47 1.20 -11.91 13.96
C ARG A 47 1.38 -10.41 13.67
N LEU A 48 1.46 -9.60 14.73
CA LEU A 48 1.54 -8.15 14.69
C LEU A 48 2.63 -7.64 13.75
N MET A 49 3.78 -8.31 13.74
CA MET A 49 4.89 -7.96 12.84
C MET A 49 4.53 -8.16 11.36
N GLU A 50 3.75 -9.19 11.04
CA GLU A 50 3.30 -9.42 9.68
C GLU A 50 2.21 -8.44 9.28
N ILE A 51 1.22 -8.18 10.13
CA ILE A 51 0.19 -7.15 9.87
C ILE A 51 0.83 -5.78 9.62
N VAL A 52 1.82 -5.43 10.45
CA VAL A 52 2.57 -4.18 10.28
C VAL A 52 3.33 -4.21 8.95
N ARG A 53 4.02 -5.29 8.60
CA ARG A 53 4.71 -5.41 7.31
C ARG A 53 3.76 -5.33 6.12
N ASP A 54 2.62 -5.96 6.25
CA ASP A 54 1.56 -6.10 5.26
C ASP A 54 0.85 -4.76 5.00
N ILE A 55 0.75 -3.89 6.01
CA ILE A 55 0.26 -2.52 5.87
C ILE A 55 1.38 -1.58 5.38
N THR A 56 2.59 -1.71 5.91
CA THR A 56 3.70 -0.80 5.61
C THR A 56 4.24 -0.96 4.19
N SER A 57 4.21 -2.17 3.61
CA SER A 57 4.68 -2.40 2.24
C SER A 57 3.82 -1.70 1.17
N PRO A 58 2.48 -1.80 1.17
CA PRO A 58 1.62 -0.98 0.31
C PRO A 58 1.82 0.52 0.52
N ILE A 59 1.96 0.97 1.78
CA ILE A 59 2.25 2.39 2.09
C ILE A 59 3.55 2.83 1.43
N PHE A 60 4.62 2.06 1.60
CA PHE A 60 5.92 2.37 1.03
C PHE A 60 5.88 2.43 -0.50
N ASN A 61 5.30 1.41 -1.14
CA ASN A 61 5.18 1.35 -2.60
C ASN A 61 4.37 2.53 -3.16
N SER A 62 3.28 2.89 -2.47
CA SER A 62 2.44 4.02 -2.86
C SER A 62 3.15 5.36 -2.68
N ALA A 63 3.89 5.53 -1.58
CA ALA A 63 4.71 6.71 -1.34
C ALA A 63 5.79 6.89 -2.41
N VAL A 64 6.45 5.81 -2.83
CA VAL A 64 7.43 5.82 -3.93
C VAL A 64 6.77 6.24 -5.24
N LEU A 65 5.60 5.70 -5.59
CA LEU A 65 4.88 6.09 -6.81
C LEU A 65 4.44 7.55 -6.79
N ILE A 66 3.98 8.06 -5.64
CA ILE A 66 3.64 9.47 -5.46
C ILE A 66 4.89 10.35 -5.66
N ALA A 67 6.02 9.99 -5.05
CA ALA A 67 7.27 10.72 -5.20
C ALA A 67 7.73 10.77 -6.67
N ILE A 68 7.70 9.62 -7.36
CA ILE A 68 8.04 9.53 -8.79
C ILE A 68 7.10 10.42 -9.63
N SER A 69 5.81 10.42 -9.33
CA SER A 69 4.84 11.31 -10.00
C SER A 69 5.23 12.79 -9.87
N TYR A 70 5.57 13.25 -8.66
CA TYR A 70 6.00 14.63 -8.44
C TYR A 70 7.30 14.97 -9.16
N ILE A 71 8.30 14.07 -9.13
CA ILE A 71 9.57 14.27 -9.83
C ILE A 71 9.34 14.39 -11.33
N LEU A 72 8.53 13.51 -11.91
CA LEU A 72 8.20 13.55 -13.34
C LEU A 72 7.48 14.84 -13.73
N GLN A 73 6.51 15.27 -12.91
CA GLN A 73 5.81 16.53 -13.12
C GLN A 73 6.79 17.71 -13.14
N LEU A 74 7.69 17.78 -12.16
CA LEU A 74 8.72 18.83 -12.07
C LEU A 74 9.64 18.84 -13.31
N MET A 75 10.08 17.67 -13.78
CA MET A 75 10.93 17.55 -14.96
C MET A 75 10.23 18.01 -16.24
N ILE A 76 8.95 17.65 -16.40
CA ILE A 76 8.13 18.07 -17.55
C ILE A 76 7.97 19.58 -17.55
N ASP A 77 7.64 20.17 -16.39
CA ASP A 77 7.41 21.61 -16.28
C ASP A 77 8.68 22.41 -16.59
N ARG A 78 9.85 21.95 -16.10
CA ARG A 78 11.14 22.56 -16.44
C ARG A 78 11.46 22.49 -17.94
N LYS A 79 11.15 21.38 -18.60
CA LYS A 79 11.40 21.22 -20.05
C LYS A 79 10.49 22.09 -20.90
N THR A 80 9.26 22.39 -20.46
CA THR A 80 8.34 23.25 -21.21
C THR A 80 8.54 24.74 -21.01
N SER A 81 9.31 25.14 -20.00
CA SER A 81 9.61 26.54 -19.67
C SER A 81 10.96 27.02 -20.22
N ALA A 82 11.72 26.14 -20.86
CA ALA A 82 12.98 26.43 -21.56
C ALA A 82 12.76 26.43 -23.08
#